data_AF-A0A935PUY7-F1
#
_entry.id   AF-A0A935PUY7-F1
#
_cell.length_a   1.000
_cell.length_b   1.000
_cell.length_c   1.000
_cell.angle_alpha   90.00
_cell.angle_beta   90.00
_cell.angle_gamma   90.00
#
_symmetry.space_group_name_H-M   'P 1'
#
loop_
_entity.id
_entity.type
_entity.pdbx_description
1 polymer ?
#
loop_
_entity_poly.entity_id
_entity_poly.type
_entity_poly.pdbx_seq_one_letter_code
_entity_poly.pdbx_strand_id
1 'polypeptide(L)'
;MLALGEGAPVDPRRSIMEMGLDSLMAMELRNRLHAAFGVKVSVPQLLRGPSLAELGATLLEALERRGDDAAAGAVAPALPEPAWEEGSL
;
A
#
# COMPACT_ATOMS: atom_id res chain seq x y z
N MET A 1 23.26 -6.09 -14.95
CA MET A 1 22.23 -6.45 -15.96
C MET A 1 21.51 -7.69 -15.44
N LEU A 2 20.47 -7.52 -14.61
CA LEU A 2 19.72 -8.66 -14.09
C LEU A 2 18.77 -9.12 -15.20
N ALA A 3 19.24 -10.08 -15.99
CA ALA A 3 18.40 -10.81 -16.92
C ALA A 3 17.45 -11.68 -16.08
N LEU A 4 16.24 -11.18 -15.86
CA LEU A 4 15.10 -12.07 -15.61
C LEU A 4 14.90 -12.82 -16.93
N GLY A 5 15.57 -13.97 -17.06
CA GLY A 5 15.38 -14.86 -18.21
C GLY A 5 13.89 -15.12 -18.39
N GLU A 6 13.41 -15.13 -19.64
CA GLU A 6 12.00 -15.26 -20.02
C GLU A 6 11.32 -16.34 -19.17
N GLY A 7 10.66 -15.89 -18.12
CA GLY A 7 10.15 -16.75 -17.06
C GLY A 7 8.85 -17.38 -17.53
N ALA A 8 8.69 -18.67 -17.26
CA ALA A 8 7.40 -19.33 -17.35
C ALA A 8 6.31 -18.45 -16.71
N PRO A 9 5.08 -18.42 -17.26
CA PRO A 9 4.02 -17.58 -16.75
C PRO A 9 3.85 -17.78 -15.24
N VAL A 10 3.91 -16.68 -14.51
CA VAL A 10 3.75 -16.69 -13.06
C VAL A 10 2.28 -16.99 -12.74
N ASP A 11 2.04 -18.07 -12.00
CA ASP A 11 0.69 -18.40 -11.54
C ASP A 11 0.30 -17.46 -10.37
N PRO A 12 -0.70 -16.58 -10.55
CA PRO A 12 -1.09 -15.62 -9.54
C PRO A 12 -1.72 -16.27 -8.30
N ARG A 13 -2.18 -17.52 -8.41
CA ARG A 13 -2.81 -18.29 -7.32
C ARG A 13 -1.81 -19.12 -6.54
N ARG A 14 -0.57 -19.24 -7.04
CA ARG A 14 0.49 -19.98 -6.37
C ARG A 14 1.09 -19.14 -5.24
N SER A 15 1.40 -19.80 -4.13
CA SER A 15 2.07 -19.16 -2.98
C SER A 15 3.41 -18.56 -3.41
N ILE A 16 3.70 -17.36 -2.93
CA ILE A 16 4.99 -16.70 -3.18
C ILE A 16 6.18 -17.49 -2.60
N MET A 17 5.97 -18.27 -1.53
CA MET A 17 7.01 -19.12 -0.95
C MET A 17 7.35 -20.29 -1.87
N GLU A 18 6.35 -20.88 -2.54
CA GLU A 18 6.56 -21.96 -3.50
C GLU A 18 7.25 -21.50 -4.78
N MET A 19 7.28 -20.19 -5.04
CA MET A 19 8.01 -19.58 -6.14
C MET A 19 9.46 -19.24 -5.78
N GLY A 20 9.91 -19.60 -4.57
CA GLY A 20 11.29 -19.41 -4.13
C GLY A 20 11.55 -18.12 -3.37
N LEU A 21 10.51 -17.46 -2.83
CA LEU A 21 10.71 -16.32 -1.94
C LEU A 21 11.43 -16.75 -0.67
N ASP A 22 12.56 -16.11 -0.38
CA ASP A 22 13.29 -16.25 0.88
C ASP A 22 13.18 -15.00 1.76
N SER A 23 13.82 -15.04 2.94
CA SER A 23 13.77 -13.94 3.91
C SER A 23 14.38 -12.62 3.39
N LEU A 24 15.46 -12.69 2.60
CA LEU A 24 16.11 -11.48 2.07
C LEU A 24 15.24 -10.87 0.97
N MET A 25 14.74 -11.70 0.05
CA MET A 25 13.79 -11.29 -0.98
C MET A 25 12.49 -10.74 -0.38
N ALA A 26 11.99 -11.32 0.72
CA ALA A 26 10.82 -10.81 1.42
C ALA A 26 11.07 -9.41 2.01
N MET A 27 12.26 -9.17 2.53
CA MET A 27 12.64 -7.85 3.05
C MET A 27 12.78 -6.81 1.92
N GLU A 28 13.39 -7.20 0.80
CA GLU A 28 13.47 -6.36 -0.40
C GLU A 28 12.09 -6.04 -0.98
N LEU A 29 11.23 -7.06 -1.09
CA LEU A 29 9.86 -6.91 -1.58
C LEU A 29 9.06 -5.97 -0.67
N ARG A 30 9.14 -6.14 0.65
CA ARG A 30 8.55 -5.20 1.61
C ARG A 30 9.00 -3.76 1.34
N ASN A 31 10.30 -3.55 1.18
CA ASN A 31 10.85 -2.21 0.97
C ASN A 31 10.37 -1.61 -0.35
N ARG A 32 10.31 -2.42 -1.42
CA ARG A 32 9.78 -2.02 -2.72
C ARG A 32 8.31 -1.67 -2.67
N LEU A 33 7.49 -2.48 -2.01
CA LEU A 33 6.05 -2.20 -1.85
C LEU A 33 5.82 -0.91 -1.05
N HIS A 34 6.59 -0.70 0.01
CA HIS A 34 6.53 0.53 0.78
C HIS A 34 6.97 1.75 -0.02
N ALA A 35 8.05 1.66 -0.80
CA ALA A 35 8.54 2.76 -1.62
C ALA A 35 7.58 3.10 -2.78
N ALA A 36 6.99 2.10 -3.41
CA ALA A 36 6.10 2.30 -4.56
C ALA A 36 4.70 2.76 -4.16
N PHE A 37 4.15 2.22 -3.07
CA PHE A 37 2.74 2.39 -2.71
C PHE A 37 2.53 3.10 -1.37
N GLY A 38 3.57 3.32 -0.58
CA GLY A 38 3.44 3.83 0.79
C GLY A 38 2.77 2.85 1.76
N VAL A 39 2.57 1.59 1.34
CA VAL A 39 1.89 0.56 2.14
C VAL A 39 2.90 -0.20 3.00
N LYS A 40 2.57 -0.39 4.28
CA LYS A 40 3.39 -1.17 5.21
C LYS A 40 2.99 -2.64 5.15
N VAL A 41 3.80 -3.44 4.47
CA VAL A 41 3.72 -4.92 4.52
C VAL A 41 4.81 -5.43 5.44
N SER A 42 4.50 -6.36 6.34
CA SER A 42 5.49 -6.96 7.23
C SER A 42 6.14 -8.21 6.61
N VAL A 43 7.40 -8.47 6.94
CA VAL A 43 8.10 -9.70 6.49
C VAL A 43 7.36 -10.98 6.94
N PRO A 44 6.87 -11.09 8.18
CA PRO A 44 6.05 -12.25 8.58
C PRO A 44 4.80 -12.46 7.71
N GLN A 45 4.14 -11.39 7.26
CA GLN A 45 2.99 -11.53 6.35
C GLN A 45 3.38 -12.16 5.02
N LEU A 46 4.52 -11.78 4.45
CA LEU A 46 5.04 -12.37 3.21
C LEU A 46 5.49 -13.83 3.43
N LEU A 47 6.15 -14.11 4.55
CA LEU A 47 6.63 -15.45 4.88
C LEU A 47 5.52 -16.45 5.22
N ARG A 48 4.30 -15.99 5.54
CA ARG A 48 3.11 -16.87 5.59
C ARG A 48 2.73 -17.43 4.22
N GLY A 49 3.35 -16.93 3.15
CA GLY A 49 3.18 -17.44 1.79
C GLY A 49 1.80 -17.19 1.18
N PRO A 50 1.26 -15.96 1.20
CA PRO A 50 0.09 -15.66 0.37
C PRO A 50 0.43 -15.88 -1.11
N SER A 51 -0.60 -16.08 -1.92
CA SER A 51 -0.49 -15.98 -3.38
C SER A 51 -0.31 -14.54 -3.83
N LEU A 52 0.11 -14.32 -5.08
CA LEU A 52 0.20 -12.96 -5.64
C LEU A 52 -1.18 -12.29 -5.72
N ALA A 53 -2.24 -13.06 -5.98
CA ALA A 53 -3.61 -12.56 -5.99
C ALA A 53 -4.03 -12.06 -4.59
N GLU A 54 -3.76 -12.82 -3.53
CA GLU A 54 -4.07 -12.42 -2.15
C GLU A 54 -3.24 -11.22 -1.70
N LEU A 55 -1.95 -11.19 -2.05
CA LEU A 55 -1.10 -10.04 -1.78
C LEU A 55 -1.61 -8.80 -2.52
N GLY A 56 -2.02 -8.94 -3.78
CA GLY A 56 -2.61 -7.86 -4.59
C GLY A 56 -3.90 -7.32 -3.99
N ALA A 57 -4.80 -8.19 -3.55
CA ALA A 57 -6.02 -7.79 -2.85
C ALA A 57 -5.71 -7.02 -1.55
N THR A 58 -4.77 -7.52 -0.75
CA THR A 58 -4.33 -6.85 0.49
C THR A 58 -3.76 -5.45 0.22
N LEU A 59 -3.00 -5.29 -0.87
CA LEU A 59 -2.44 -4.00 -1.27
C LEU A 59 -3.52 -3.04 -1.76
N LEU A 60 -4.49 -3.52 -2.53
CA LEU A 60 -5.62 -2.72 -3.01
C LEU A 60 -6.45 -2.19 -1.83
N GLU A 61 -6.84 -3.05 -0.91
CA GLU A 61 -7.58 -2.65 0.30
C GLU A 61 -6.80 -1.63 1.14
N ALA A 62 -5.48 -1.78 1.25
CA ALA A 62 -4.65 -0.83 1.98
C ALA A 62 -4.55 0.55 1.29
N LEU A 63 -4.58 0.57 -0.05
CA LEU A 63 -4.56 1.79 -0.84
C LEU A 63 -5.90 2.53 -0.78
N GLU A 64 -7.01 1.79 -0.85
CA GLU A 64 -8.37 2.34 -0.74
C GLU A 64 -8.57 3.05 0.61
N ARG A 65 -8.28 2.36 1.72
CA ARG A 65 -8.38 2.96 3.07
C ARG A 65 -7.53 4.23 3.21
N ARG A 66 -6.34 4.25 2.60
CA ARG A 66 -5.48 5.43 2.62
C ARG A 66 -6.06 6.59 1.80
N GLY A 67 -6.73 6.30 0.69
CA GLY A 67 -7.47 7.29 -0.09
C GLY A 67 -8.61 7.91 0.71
N ASP A 68 -9.36 7.08 1.44
CA ASP A 68 -10.43 7.51 2.34
C ASP A 68 -9.92 8.38 3.49
N ASP A 69 -8.82 7.98 4.14
CA ASP A 69 -8.17 8.76 5.20
C ASP A 69 -7.69 10.13 4.68
N ALA A 70 -7.11 10.17 3.47
CA ALA A 70 -6.67 11.41 2.85
C ALA A 70 -7.85 12.33 2.49
N ALA A 71 -8.98 11.77 2.03
CA ALA A 71 -10.20 12.52 1.76
C ALA A 71 -10.83 13.06 3.06
N ALA A 72 -10.86 12.26 4.13
CA ALA A 72 -11.39 12.67 5.43
C ALA A 72 -10.56 13.79 6.08
N GLY A 73 -9.22 13.75 5.93
CA GLY A 73 -8.33 14.80 6.43
C GLY A 73 -8.39 16.12 5.64
N ALA A 74 -8.87 16.10 4.40
CA ALA A 74 -9.03 17.28 3.55
C ALA A 74 -10.29 18.11 3.86
N VAL A 75 -11.20 17.59 4.69
CA VAL A 75 -12.35 18.35 5.18
C VAL A 75 -11.86 19.33 6.26
N ALA A 76 -11.35 20.48 5.83
CA ALA A 76 -10.90 21.54 6.72
C ALA A 76 -12.03 21.96 7.68
N PRO A 77 -11.73 22.24 8.96
CA PRO A 77 -12.73 22.79 9.87
C PRO A 77 -13.23 24.12 9.30
N ALA A 78 -14.55 24.27 9.20
CA ALA A 78 -15.16 25.54 8.88
C ALA A 78 -14.66 26.56 9.91
N LEU A 79 -13.82 27.50 9.46
CA LEU A 79 -13.45 28.66 10.28
C LEU A 79 -14.77 29.34 10.67
N PRO A 80 -15.02 29.62 11.97
CA PRO A 80 -16.18 30.41 12.36
C PRO A 80 -16.10 31.75 11.63
N GLU A 81 -17.21 32.15 11.02
CA GLU A 81 -17.30 33.40 10.27
C GLU A 81 -16.86 34.58 11.15
N PRO A 82 -16.02 35.49 10.66
CA PRO A 82 -15.60 36.64 11.43
C PRO A 82 -16.81 37.53 11.76
N ALA A 83 -17.24 37.51 13.02
CA ALA A 83 -18.32 38.34 13.56
C ALA A 83 -17.86 39.79 13.81
N TRP A 84 -17.38 40.51 12.78
CA TRP A 84 -16.95 41.91 12.94
C TRP A 84 -17.48 42.92 11.92
N GLU A 85 -18.55 42.60 11.19
CA GLU A 85 -19.34 43.64 10.50
C GLU A 85 -20.67 43.83 11.21
N GLU A 86 -20.76 44.86 12.06
CA GLU A 86 -21.87 45.83 12.06
C GLU A 86 -21.63 46.92 13.11
N GLY A 87 -21.58 48.18 12.66
CA GLY A 87 -21.79 49.35 13.54
C GLY A 87 -20.59 50.20 13.89
N SER A 88 -19.72 50.53 12.92
CA SER A 88 -18.91 51.76 13.01
C SER A 88 -19.67 52.88 12.30
N LEU A 89 -20.27 53.78 13.09
CA LEU A 89 -20.40 55.25 12.93
C LEU A 89 -21.45 55.81 13.88
#